data_AF-A0A945FC83-F1
#
_entry.id   AF-A0A945FC83-F1
#
_cell.length_a   1.000
_cell.length_b   1.000
_cell.length_c   1.000
_cell.angle_alpha   90.00
_cell.angle_beta   90.00
_cell.angle_gamma   90.00
#
_symmetry.space_group_name_H-M   'P 1'
#
loop_
_entity.id
_entity.type
_entity.pdbx_description
1 polymer ?
#
loop_
_entity_poly.entity_id
_entity_poly.type
_entity_poly.pdbx_seq_one_letter_code
_entity_poly.pdbx_strand_id
1 'polypeptide(L)'
;MENGVTFQSSTQALENAQTCAERGLMSLFLDNGYTGAETLALSEGSCEILQPGGFGNDNRTLCLEGISGSHTRRIEIVLERLLPSIQVYSWQEVATITSCSY
;
A
#
# COMPACT_ATOMS: atom_id res chain seq x y z
N MET A 1 11.96 -17.87 22.46
CA MET A 1 11.97 -16.40 22.28
C MET A 1 11.88 -15.98 20.82
N GLU A 2 12.20 -16.83 19.83
CA GLU A 2 12.05 -16.52 18.39
C GLU A 2 10.64 -16.07 17.98
N ASN A 3 9.59 -16.75 18.46
CA ASN A 3 8.21 -16.45 18.06
C ASN A 3 7.77 -14.99 18.34
N GLY A 4 8.31 -14.35 19.38
CA GLY A 4 7.97 -12.97 19.72
C GLY A 4 8.58 -11.96 18.74
N VAL A 5 9.82 -12.20 18.31
CA VAL A 5 10.52 -11.34 17.35
C VAL A 5 9.90 -11.45 15.96
N THR A 6 9.59 -12.68 15.53
CA THR A 6 8.90 -12.93 14.25
C THR A 6 7.54 -12.24 14.20
N PHE A 7 6.76 -12.31 15.29
CA PHE A 7 5.48 -11.62 15.37
C PHE A 7 5.66 -10.10 15.30
N GLN A 8 6.61 -9.54 16.05
CA GLN A 8 6.88 -8.11 16.04
C GLN A 8 7.28 -7.60 14.65
N SER A 9 8.21 -8.28 13.97
CA SER A 9 8.62 -7.89 12.62
C SER A 9 7.47 -8.02 11.61
N SER A 10 6.61 -9.03 11.73
CA SER A 10 5.42 -9.13 10.89
C SER A 10 4.43 -7.99 11.11
N THR A 11 4.19 -7.60 12.37
CA THR A 11 3.33 -6.45 12.70
C THR A 11 3.94 -5.16 12.16
N GLN A 12 5.24 -4.95 12.37
CA GLN A 12 5.92 -3.76 11.85
C GLN A 12 5.89 -3.67 10.32
N ALA A 13 6.02 -4.80 9.63
CA ALA A 13 5.86 -4.84 8.17
C ALA A 13 4.43 -4.44 7.75
N LEU A 14 3.39 -4.81 8.52
CA LEU A 14 2.02 -4.38 8.24
C LEU A 14 1.84 -2.88 8.45
N GLU A 15 2.36 -2.32 9.55
CA GLU A 15 2.33 -0.88 9.83
C GLU A 15 3.07 -0.07 8.75
N ASN A 16 4.21 -0.59 8.27
CA ASN A 16 4.92 0.01 7.14
C ASN A 16 4.04 0.02 5.87
N ALA A 17 3.33 -1.07 5.57
CA ALA A 17 2.41 -1.14 4.44
C ALA A 17 1.23 -0.15 4.58
N GLN A 18 0.67 -0.01 5.78
CA GLN A 18 -0.39 0.96 6.08
C GLN A 18 0.08 2.40 5.91
N THR A 19 1.32 2.70 6.32
CA THR A 19 1.94 4.02 6.14
C THR A 19 2.01 4.40 4.66
N CYS A 20 2.49 3.47 3.82
CA CYS A 20 2.47 3.68 2.38
C CYS A 20 1.04 3.79 1.83
N ALA A 21 0.05 3.11 2.43
CA ALA A 21 -1.32 3.13 1.97
C ALA A 21 -1.93 4.52 2.11
N GLU A 22 -1.79 5.12 3.29
CA GLU A 22 -2.24 6.49 3.55
C GLU A 22 -1.55 7.50 2.64
N ARG A 23 -0.23 7.38 2.47
CA ARG A 23 0.52 8.26 1.57
C ARG A 23 0.07 8.10 0.12
N GLY A 24 -0.05 6.88 -0.39
CA GLY A 24 -0.45 6.62 -1.76
C GLY A 24 -1.86 7.13 -2.07
N LEU A 25 -2.79 7.00 -1.12
CA LEU A 25 -4.13 7.59 -1.23
C LEU A 25 -4.07 9.13 -1.29
N MET A 26 -3.27 9.75 -0.43
CA MET A 26 -3.08 11.20 -0.44
C MET A 26 -2.46 11.66 -1.76
N SER A 27 -1.44 10.97 -2.26
CA SER A 27 -0.79 11.28 -3.54
C SER A 27 -1.77 11.20 -4.71
N LEU A 28 -2.59 10.15 -4.78
CA LEU A 28 -3.63 10.00 -5.82
C LEU A 28 -4.72 11.08 -5.72
N PHE A 29 -5.09 11.48 -4.50
CA PHE A 29 -6.07 12.53 -4.27
C PHE A 29 -5.58 13.91 -4.70
N LEU A 30 -4.30 14.22 -4.42
CA LEU A 30 -3.69 15.50 -4.78
C LEU A 30 -3.30 15.58 -6.25
N ASP A 31 -2.87 14.45 -6.83
CA ASP A 31 -2.47 14.33 -8.22
C ASP A 31 -3.01 13.03 -8.83
N ASN A 32 -4.03 13.17 -9.67
CA ASN A 32 -4.63 12.05 -10.39
C ASN A 32 -3.64 11.36 -11.37
N GLY A 33 -2.56 12.05 -11.75
CA GLY A 33 -1.46 11.55 -12.59
C GLY A 33 -0.35 10.84 -11.82
N TYR A 34 -0.46 10.71 -10.49
CA TYR A 34 0.54 10.02 -9.67
C TYR A 34 0.78 8.58 -10.15
N THR A 35 2.06 8.25 -10.37
CA THR A 35 2.50 6.98 -10.98
C THR A 35 2.99 5.95 -9.97
N GLY A 36 3.14 6.30 -8.69
CA GLY A 36 3.74 5.42 -7.69
C GLY A 36 5.16 4.98 -8.07
N ALA A 37 5.46 3.70 -7.88
CA ALA A 37 6.77 3.07 -8.09
C ALA A 37 7.87 3.71 -7.24
N GLU A 38 7.57 3.96 -5.96
CA GLU A 38 8.50 4.54 -5.00
C GLU A 38 8.67 3.65 -3.76
N THR A 39 9.90 3.63 -3.24
CA THR A 39 10.24 2.99 -1.96
C THR A 39 10.54 4.06 -0.93
N LEU A 40 9.94 3.94 0.25
CA LEU A 40 10.09 4.86 1.37
C LEU A 40 10.84 4.15 2.50
N ALA A 41 11.95 4.76 2.93
CA ALA A 41 12.64 4.33 4.14
C ALA A 41 11.90 4.85 5.38
N LEU A 42 11.63 3.94 6.31
CA LEU A 42 11.00 4.22 7.60
C LEU A 42 11.98 3.89 8.74
N SER A 43 11.69 4.33 9.96
CA SER A 43 12.57 4.04 11.11
C SER A 43 12.74 2.55 11.37
N GLU A 44 11.71 1.75 11.09
CA GLU A 44 11.69 0.30 11.35
C GLU A 44 11.41 -0.52 10.08
N GLY A 45 12.10 -0.18 8.99
CA GLY A 45 12.08 -0.90 7.73
C GLY A 45 11.80 0.01 6.55
N SER A 46 11.02 -0.48 5.60
CA SER A 46 10.62 0.29 4.42
C SER A 46 9.21 -0.09 3.99
N CYS A 47 8.64 0.71 3.12
CA CYS A 47 7.46 0.34 2.36
C CYS A 47 7.57 0.78 0.92
N GLU A 48 6.86 0.10 0.04
CA GLU A 48 6.83 0.33 -1.41
C GLU A 48 5.40 0.63 -1.84
N ILE A 49 5.25 1.71 -2.60
CA ILE A 49 4.03 2.02 -3.33
C ILE A 49 4.26 1.56 -4.77
N LEU A 50 3.56 0.51 -5.19
CA LEU A 50 3.64 0.02 -6.56
C LEU A 50 2.94 0.99 -7.52
N GLN A 51 3.12 0.76 -8.82
CA GLN A 51 2.40 1.54 -9.83
C GLN A 51 0.89 1.35 -9.64
N PRO A 52 0.11 2.44 -9.40
CA PRO A 52 -1.33 2.34 -9.27
C PRO A 52 -1.97 1.86 -10.57
N GLY A 53 -3.02 1.06 -10.45
CA GLY A 53 -3.83 0.63 -11.58
C GLY A 53 -4.93 1.61 -11.95
N GLY A 54 -5.39 1.48 -13.19
CA GLY A 54 -6.37 2.39 -13.80
C GLY A 54 -5.83 3.79 -14.05
N PHE A 55 -6.70 4.66 -14.58
CA PHE A 55 -6.42 6.08 -14.80
C PHE A 55 -7.70 6.89 -14.63
N GLY A 56 -7.58 8.16 -14.27
CA GLY A 56 -8.75 9.00 -14.04
C GLY A 56 -9.29 8.86 -12.61
N ASN A 57 -10.51 9.34 -12.43
CA ASN A 57 -11.09 9.54 -11.10
C ASN A 57 -11.68 8.28 -10.45
N ASP A 58 -12.07 7.29 -11.25
CA ASP A 58 -12.84 6.14 -10.78
C ASP A 58 -12.08 4.83 -11.09
N ASN A 59 -12.40 3.76 -10.36
CA ASN A 59 -11.84 2.41 -10.56
C ASN A 59 -10.30 2.38 -10.56
N ARG A 60 -9.69 3.00 -9.55
CA ARG A 60 -8.23 3.00 -9.35
C ARG A 60 -7.84 1.91 -8.38
N THR A 61 -6.63 1.36 -8.53
CA THR A 61 -6.07 0.40 -7.57
C THR A 61 -4.75 0.92 -7.01
N LEU A 62 -4.51 0.66 -5.73
CA LEU A 62 -3.28 0.99 -5.05
C LEU A 62 -2.77 -0.26 -4.35
N CYS A 63 -1.54 -0.67 -4.66
CA CYS A 63 -0.94 -1.89 -4.12
C CYS A 63 0.39 -1.56 -3.47
N LEU A 64 0.60 -2.17 -2.31
CA LEU A 64 1.60 -1.71 -1.37
C LEU A 64 2.31 -2.89 -0.73
N GLU A 65 3.61 -2.74 -0.49
CA GLU A 65 4.38 -3.71 0.28
C GLU A 65 5.01 -2.99 1.48
N GLY A 66 4.93 -3.59 2.66
CA GLY A 66 5.64 -3.13 3.85
C GLY A 66 6.63 -4.20 4.28
N ILE A 67 7.84 -3.77 4.61
CA ILE A 67 9.00 -4.64 4.84
C ILE A 67 9.60 -4.31 6.21
N SER A 68 9.82 -5.34 7.03
CA SER A 68 10.59 -5.24 8.28
C SER A 68 11.37 -6.53 8.52
N GLY A 69 12.70 -6.43 8.54
CA GLY A 69 13.57 -7.61 8.55
C GLY A 69 13.34 -8.50 7.31
N SER A 70 12.99 -9.78 7.55
CA SER A 70 12.64 -10.74 6.49
C SER A 70 11.13 -10.84 6.22
N HIS A 71 10.32 -9.99 6.86
CA HIS A 71 8.87 -10.04 6.74
C HIS A 71 8.36 -9.00 5.75
N THR A 72 7.50 -9.45 4.84
CA THR A 72 6.77 -8.59 3.90
C THR A 72 5.27 -8.79 4.10
N ARG A 73 4.54 -7.69 4.23
CA ARG A 73 3.06 -7.65 4.28
C ARG A 73 2.56 -6.81 3.12
N ARG A 74 1.43 -7.17 2.54
CA ARG A 74 0.91 -6.53 1.32
C ARG A 74 -0.49 -6.04 1.52
N ILE A 75 -0.78 -4.85 1.03
CA ILE A 75 -2.12 -4.27 1.06
C ILE A 75 -2.55 -3.98 -0.38
N GLU A 76 -3.80 -4.29 -0.67
CA GLU A 76 -4.49 -3.84 -1.87
C GLU A 76 -5.69 -2.97 -1.50
N ILE A 77 -5.80 -1.85 -2.20
CA ILE A 77 -6.92 -0.93 -2.09
C ILE A 77 -7.52 -0.76 -3.48
N VAL A 78 -8.83 -1.00 -3.57
CA VAL A 78 -9.63 -0.70 -4.76
C VAL A 78 -10.48 0.51 -4.45
N LEU A 79 -10.35 1.53 -5.29
CA LEU A 79 -11.06 2.79 -5.18
C LEU A 79 -12.20 2.81 -6.18
N GLU A 80 -13.40 3.05 -5.68
CA GLU A 80 -14.54 3.38 -6.54
C GLU A 80 -14.33 4.77 -7.15
N ARG A 81 -13.85 5.73 -6.34
CA ARG A 81 -13.69 7.15 -6.73
C ARG A 81 -12.61 7.86 -5.90
N LEU A 82 -11.90 8.82 -6.48
CA LEU A 82 -10.92 9.69 -5.81
C LEU A 82 -11.47 11.06 -5.38
N LEU A 83 -12.12 11.78 -6.29
CA LEU A 83 -12.65 13.13 -6.08
C LEU A 83 -14.17 13.17 -6.24
N PRO A 84 -14.88 14.03 -5.48
CA PRO A 84 -14.36 15.03 -4.54
C PRO A 84 -13.98 14.46 -3.16
N SER A 85 -14.28 13.19 -2.89
CA SER A 85 -13.86 12.47 -1.70
C SER A 85 -13.51 11.03 -2.08
N ILE A 86 -12.47 10.49 -1.46
CA ILE A 86 -12.04 9.11 -1.72
C ILE A 86 -13.16 8.16 -1.26
N GLN A 87 -13.61 7.30 -2.18
CA GLN A 87 -14.54 6.20 -1.91
C GLN A 87 -13.79 4.89 -2.14
N VAL A 88 -13.55 4.19 -1.04
CA VAL A 88 -12.86 2.90 -1.05
C VAL A 88 -13.90 1.80 -1.25
N TYR A 89 -13.72 1.02 -2.32
CA TYR A 89 -14.51 -0.19 -2.56
C TYR A 89 -14.00 -1.35 -1.69
N SER A 90 -12.68 -1.53 -1.61
CA SER A 90 -12.07 -2.54 -0.75
C SER A 90 -10.71 -2.08 -0.24
N TRP A 91 -10.37 -2.48 0.99
CA TRP A 91 -9.05 -2.35 1.60
C TRP A 91 -8.75 -3.68 2.28
N GLN A 92 -7.74 -4.39 1.81
CA GLN A 92 -7.44 -5.73 2.31
C GLN A 92 -5.95 -6.00 2.36
N GLU A 93 -5.56 -6.77 3.36
CA GLU A 93 -4.26 -7.41 3.35
C GLU A 93 -4.32 -8.68 2.47
N VAL A 94 -3.31 -8.88 1.62
CA VAL A 94 -3.26 -10.01 0.68
C VAL A 94 -1.96 -10.79 0.78
N ALA A 95 -2.00 -12.08 0.47
CA ALA A 95 -0.78 -12.88 0.35
C ALA A 95 0.01 -12.51 -0.92
N THR A 96 -0.68 -12.14 -1.99
CA THR A 96 -0.11 -11.79 -3.29
C THR A 96 -0.93 -10.68 -3.94
N ILE A 97 -0.23 -9.74 -4.58
CA ILE A 97 -0.86 -8.64 -5.32
C ILE A 97 -1.38 -9.15 -6.67
N THR A 98 -2.63 -8.83 -6.96
CA THR A 98 -3.39 -9.19 -8.16
C THR A 98 -4.02 -7.97 -8.83
N SER A 99 -4.28 -6.90 -8.07
CA SER A 99 -5.03 -5.72 -8.50
C SER A 99 -4.19 -4.67 -9.23
N CYS A 100 -2.85 -4.76 -9.14
CA CYS A 100 -1.90 -3.87 -9.82
C CYS A 100 -0.95 -4.61 -10.78
N SER A 101 -1.25 -5.87 -11.10
CA SER A 101 -0.47 -6.68 -12.03
C SER A 101 -0.81 -6.28 -13.48
N TYR A 102 0.16 -5.69 -14.19
CA TYR A 102 0.05 -5.37 -15.62
C TYR A 102 1.23 -5.94 -16.40
#